data_AF-A0A8D0G3W4-F1
#
_entry.id   AF-A0A8D0G3W4-F1
#
_cell.length_a   1.000
_cell.length_b   1.000
_cell.length_c   1.000
_cell.angle_alpha   90.00
_cell.angle_beta   90.00
_cell.angle_gamma   90.00
#
_symmetry.space_group_name_H-M   'P 1'
#
loop_
_entity.id
_entity.type
_entity.pdbx_description
1 polymer ?
#
loop_
_entity_poly.entity_id
_entity_poly.type
_entity_poly.pdbx_seq_one_letter_code
_entity_poly.pdbx_strand_id
1 'polypeptide(L)'
;MLLAASKVLDRFKPVIGVNTDPDRSEGHLCLPVQYTYSFPEALQKLYRGEFRWQWRQRIRLYLEGTGINPTPVDLHEQQLSQEQHSRAHLNGRFQDQRADISGPHLLPVRALNEVFIGESLSSRSYNINKVANQAVEDILKIAKRHENLNLPLSRELIQKVTNDYNESLLYSPEEPKMFFSIREPITNRVLSSNRQRGFSSKVCVRSRCWDACMVVDGGTSFEFNDGAIASILINTEDALRTVVLED
;
A
#
# COMPACT_ATOMS: atom_id res chain seq x y z
N MET A 1 6.48 11.67 -5.68
CA MET A 1 7.19 10.91 -4.62
C MET A 1 7.29 9.42 -4.94
N LEU A 2 6.19 8.68 -5.12
CA LEU A 2 6.20 7.23 -5.38
C LEU A 2 7.06 6.83 -6.60
N LEU A 3 6.88 7.52 -7.73
CA LEU A 3 7.72 7.30 -8.93
C LEU A 3 9.21 7.55 -8.68
N ALA A 4 9.57 8.56 -7.89
CA ALA A 4 10.97 8.81 -7.55
C ALA A 4 11.53 7.68 -6.66
N ALA A 5 10.75 7.26 -5.65
CA ALA A 5 11.11 6.17 -4.75
C ALA A 5 11.29 4.82 -5.45
N SER A 6 10.51 4.53 -6.51
CA SER A 6 10.63 3.29 -7.28
C SER A 6 11.93 3.20 -8.07
N LYS A 7 12.56 4.34 -8.39
CA LYS A 7 13.85 4.41 -9.11
C LYS A 7 15.08 4.48 -8.18
N VAL A 8 14.88 4.59 -6.87
CA VAL A 8 15.98 4.64 -5.89
C VAL A 8 16.19 3.25 -5.27
N LEU A 9 17.21 2.53 -5.73
CA LEU A 9 17.57 1.21 -5.20
C LEU A 9 18.67 1.28 -4.14
N ASP A 10 19.54 2.29 -4.22
CA ASP A 10 20.55 2.55 -3.20
C ASP A 10 19.92 3.20 -1.97
N ARG A 11 19.98 2.50 -0.83
CA ARG A 11 19.45 2.99 0.46
C ARG A 11 20.14 4.25 0.97
N PHE A 12 21.36 4.55 0.50
CA PHE A 12 22.10 5.74 0.89
C PHE A 12 21.77 6.96 0.03
N LYS A 13 21.00 6.80 -1.05
CA LYS A 13 20.49 7.93 -1.84
C LYS A 13 19.19 8.45 -1.22
N PRO A 14 19.18 9.65 -0.60
CA PRO A 14 17.99 10.17 0.03
C PRO A 14 16.96 10.65 -0.99
N VAL A 15 15.68 10.65 -0.60
CA VAL A 15 14.59 11.23 -1.38
C VAL A 15 13.85 12.27 -0.54
N ILE A 16 13.66 13.46 -1.10
CA ILE A 16 12.90 14.55 -0.50
C ILE A 16 11.68 14.81 -1.39
N GLY A 17 10.48 14.65 -0.83
CA GLY A 17 9.24 14.97 -1.54
C GLY A 17 8.81 16.40 -1.21
N VAL A 18 8.52 17.21 -2.23
CA VAL A 18 7.87 18.52 -2.07
C VAL A 18 6.48 18.41 -2.67
N ASN A 19 5.45 18.77 -1.90
CA ASN A 19 4.10 18.83 -2.41
C ASN A 19 3.92 20.12 -3.20
N THR A 20 3.62 20.05 -4.50
CA THR A 20 3.45 21.21 -5.37
C THR A 20 2.00 21.65 -5.49
N ASP A 21 1.05 20.87 -4.98
CA ASP A 21 -0.38 21.14 -5.05
C ASP A 21 -1.03 20.78 -3.69
N PRO A 22 -0.83 21.64 -2.67
CA PRO A 22 -1.31 21.41 -1.32
C PRO A 22 -2.85 21.54 -1.21
N ASP A 23 -3.48 22.26 -2.14
CA ASP A 23 -4.93 22.47 -2.14
C ASP A 23 -5.67 21.22 -2.63
N ARG A 24 -5.04 20.41 -3.49
CA ARG A 24 -5.61 19.16 -4.01
C ARG A 24 -5.10 17.90 -3.33
N SER A 25 -4.01 17.98 -2.57
CA SER A 25 -3.41 16.80 -1.96
C SER A 25 -2.75 17.08 -0.62
N GLU A 26 -2.97 16.20 0.35
CA GLU A 26 -2.37 16.31 1.68
C GLU A 26 -0.85 16.08 1.65
N GLY A 27 -0.36 15.25 0.73
CA GLY A 27 1.08 15.05 0.53
C GLY A 27 1.79 14.32 1.68
N HIS A 28 1.20 13.29 2.30
CA HIS A 28 1.76 12.55 3.45
C HIS A 28 3.20 12.00 3.29
N LEU A 29 3.70 11.90 2.06
CA LEU A 29 5.06 11.44 1.76
C LEU A 29 6.03 12.59 1.46
N CYS A 30 5.56 13.83 1.51
CA CYS A 30 6.31 15.05 1.25
C CYS A 30 6.64 15.77 2.57
N LEU A 31 7.43 16.83 2.46
CA LEU A 31 7.65 17.79 3.54
C LEU A 31 6.30 18.35 4.05
N PRO A 32 6.25 18.74 5.33
CA PRO A 32 5.07 19.39 5.91
C PRO A 32 4.53 20.53 5.03
N VAL A 33 3.20 20.66 4.96
CA VAL A 33 2.50 21.53 4.00
C VAL A 33 2.90 23.00 4.10
N GLN A 34 3.27 23.48 5.28
CA GLN A 34 3.79 24.83 5.51
C GLN A 34 5.05 25.13 4.66
N TYR A 35 5.89 24.11 4.41
CA TYR A 35 7.08 24.23 3.57
C TYR A 35 6.79 24.22 2.07
N THR A 36 5.58 23.85 1.66
CA THR A 36 5.13 24.10 0.29
C THR A 36 4.92 25.60 0.06
N TYR A 37 4.30 26.29 1.01
CA TYR A 37 4.07 27.74 0.93
C TYR A 37 5.33 28.56 1.28
N SER A 38 6.25 28.00 2.07
CA SER A 38 7.51 28.62 2.51
C SER A 38 8.73 27.75 2.14
N PHE A 39 8.88 27.43 0.85
CA PHE A 39 9.99 26.57 0.41
C PHE A 39 11.40 27.13 0.70
N PRO A 40 11.66 28.47 0.64
CA PRO A 40 12.96 29.01 1.03
C PRO A 40 13.36 28.69 2.47
N GLU A 41 12.41 28.64 3.40
CA GLU A 41 12.66 28.25 4.78
C GLU A 41 13.05 26.78 4.88
N ALA A 42 12.34 25.90 4.16
CA ALA A 42 12.67 24.49 4.06
C ALA A 42 14.10 24.27 3.56
N LEU A 43 14.49 25.01 2.52
CA LEU A 43 15.86 24.98 1.99
C LEU A 43 16.88 25.43 3.03
N GLN A 44 16.61 26.51 3.77
CA GLN A 44 17.51 26.98 4.82
C GLN A 44 17.69 25.93 5.92
N LYS A 45 16.60 25.31 6.40
CA LYS A 45 16.67 24.22 7.38
C LYS A 45 17.52 23.04 6.84
N LEU A 46 17.29 22.65 5.58
CA LEU A 46 18.09 21.60 4.92
C LEU A 46 19.58 21.96 4.80
N TYR A 47 19.92 23.20 4.43
CA TYR A 47 21.31 23.67 4.34
C TYR A 47 22.02 23.73 5.71
N ARG A 48 21.28 24.10 6.76
CA ARG A 48 21.82 24.17 8.13
C ARG A 48 21.90 22.82 8.83
N GLY A 49 21.32 21.77 8.25
CA GLY A 49 21.22 20.47 8.90
C GLY A 49 20.13 20.40 9.97
N GLU A 50 19.17 21.33 9.96
CA GLU A 50 18.04 21.41 10.90
C GLU A 50 16.92 20.44 10.47
N PHE A 51 17.25 19.15 10.41
CA PHE A 51 16.33 18.09 10.04
C PHE A 51 16.77 16.77 10.66
N ARG A 52 15.87 15.80 10.69
CA ARG A 52 16.22 14.41 11.03
C ARG A 52 16.07 13.50 9.83
N TRP A 53 16.92 12.48 9.77
CA TRP A 53 16.73 11.37 8.86
C TRP A 53 15.59 10.47 9.33
N GLN A 54 14.83 9.92 8.39
CA GLN A 54 13.79 8.94 8.63
C GLN A 54 13.96 7.77 7.67
N TRP A 55 13.92 6.55 8.20
CA TRP A 55 14.05 5.33 7.39
C TRP A 55 12.68 4.73 7.12
N ARG A 56 12.09 5.06 5.96
CA ARG A 56 10.78 4.55 5.57
C ARG A 56 10.92 3.13 5.05
N GLN A 57 10.27 2.17 5.70
CA GLN A 57 10.26 0.79 5.25
C GLN A 57 9.62 0.68 3.87
N ARG A 58 10.15 -0.23 3.06
CA ARG A 58 9.58 -0.59 1.76
C ARG A 58 9.25 -2.07 1.72
N ILE A 59 8.26 -2.40 0.89
CA ILE A 59 7.80 -3.76 0.68
C ILE A 59 8.61 -4.40 -0.45
N ARG A 60 9.29 -5.50 -0.12
CA ARG A 60 9.98 -6.38 -1.06
C ARG A 60 9.03 -7.47 -1.53
N LEU A 61 9.13 -7.79 -2.82
CA LEU A 61 8.28 -8.77 -3.48
C LEU A 61 9.12 -9.83 -4.17
N TYR A 62 8.75 -11.09 -3.94
CA TYR A 62 9.18 -12.22 -4.75
C TYR A 62 7.97 -12.84 -5.44
N LEU A 63 8.15 -13.23 -6.70
CA LEU A 63 7.15 -13.92 -7.51
C LEU A 63 7.66 -15.31 -7.88
N GLU A 64 6.85 -16.34 -7.69
CA GLU A 64 7.15 -17.72 -8.08
C GLU A 64 5.88 -18.46 -8.50
N GLY A 65 6.03 -19.68 -8.99
CA GLY A 65 4.92 -20.55 -9.38
C GLY A 65 4.81 -20.76 -10.88
N THR A 66 3.72 -21.37 -11.30
CA THR A 66 3.53 -21.78 -12.70
C THR A 66 3.01 -20.63 -13.55
N GLY A 67 3.62 -20.42 -14.73
CA GLY A 67 3.12 -19.45 -15.70
C GLY A 67 3.30 -17.98 -15.29
N ILE A 68 4.18 -17.70 -14.34
CA ILE A 68 4.46 -16.33 -13.91
C ILE A 68 5.19 -15.54 -15.00
N ASN A 69 4.93 -14.23 -15.03
CA ASN A 69 5.67 -13.27 -15.82
C ASN A 69 6.20 -12.16 -14.90
N PRO A 70 7.52 -12.09 -14.64
CA PRO A 70 8.11 -11.06 -13.79
C PRO A 70 8.28 -9.72 -14.53
N THR A 71 7.95 -9.63 -15.82
CA THR A 71 8.06 -8.40 -16.60
C THR A 71 7.00 -7.39 -16.15
N PRO A 72 7.41 -6.20 -15.68
CA PRO A 72 6.46 -5.18 -15.21
C PRO A 72 5.74 -4.49 -16.38
N VAL A 73 4.49 -4.13 -16.15
CA VAL A 73 3.73 -3.17 -16.98
C VAL A 73 3.65 -1.83 -16.24
N ASP A 74 4.08 -0.75 -16.88
CA ASP A 74 4.00 0.61 -16.32
C ASP A 74 2.58 1.17 -16.48
N LEU A 75 1.94 1.51 -15.37
CA LEU A 75 0.59 2.08 -15.34
C LEU A 75 0.58 3.61 -15.39
N HIS A 76 1.67 4.26 -14.99
CA HIS A 76 1.73 5.71 -14.85
C HIS A 76 1.75 6.43 -16.20
N GLU A 77 2.43 5.87 -17.20
CA GLU A 77 2.52 6.47 -18.53
C GLU A 77 1.28 6.22 -19.38
N GLN A 78 0.54 5.13 -19.12
CA GLN A 78 -0.39 4.60 -20.10
C GLN A 78 -1.87 4.85 -19.79
N GLN A 79 -2.25 5.34 -18.59
CA GLN A 79 -3.64 5.59 -18.16
C GLN A 79 -4.63 4.51 -18.64
N LEU A 80 -4.19 3.24 -18.62
CA LEU A 80 -4.92 2.18 -19.30
C LEU A 80 -6.23 1.88 -18.59
N SER A 81 -7.27 1.63 -19.37
CA SER A 81 -8.46 0.95 -18.87
C SER A 81 -8.11 -0.51 -18.49
N GLN A 82 -8.94 -1.12 -17.65
CA GLN A 82 -8.78 -2.53 -17.24
C GLN A 82 -8.59 -3.48 -18.45
N GLU A 83 -9.37 -3.28 -19.52
CA GLU A 83 -9.27 -4.12 -20.72
C GLU A 83 -7.94 -3.93 -21.46
N GLN A 84 -7.44 -2.69 -21.55
CA GLN A 84 -6.17 -2.42 -22.20
C GLN A 84 -5.01 -2.99 -21.39
N HIS A 85 -5.15 -3.03 -20.07
CA HIS A 85 -4.17 -3.66 -19.17
C HIS A 85 -4.14 -5.18 -19.30
N SER A 86 -5.29 -5.86 -19.26
CA SER A 86 -5.34 -7.31 -19.53
C SER A 86 -4.73 -7.64 -20.89
N ARG A 87 -4.96 -6.80 -21.91
CA ARG A 87 -4.32 -6.92 -23.23
C ARG A 87 -2.80 -6.69 -23.20
N ALA A 88 -2.29 -5.77 -22.38
CA ALA A 88 -0.85 -5.53 -22.25
C ALA A 88 -0.12 -6.76 -21.69
N HIS A 89 -0.70 -7.40 -20.67
CA HIS A 89 -0.19 -8.67 -20.15
C HIS A 89 -0.27 -9.79 -21.19
N LEU A 90 -1.39 -9.90 -21.93
CA LEU A 90 -1.52 -10.87 -23.02
C LEU A 90 -0.49 -10.67 -24.13
N ASN A 91 -0.23 -9.42 -24.54
CA ASN A 91 0.76 -9.10 -25.57
C ASN A 91 2.18 -9.45 -25.10
N GLY A 92 2.50 -9.21 -23.83
CA GLY A 92 3.77 -9.64 -23.21
C GLY A 92 3.99 -11.15 -23.28
N ARG A 93 2.92 -11.96 -23.17
CA ARG A 93 3.01 -13.43 -23.30
C ARG A 93 3.52 -13.91 -24.65
N PHE A 94 3.37 -13.11 -25.72
CA PHE A 94 3.82 -13.48 -27.07
C PHE A 94 5.27 -13.07 -27.36
N GLN A 95 5.87 -12.20 -26.55
CA GLN A 95 7.25 -11.73 -26.75
C GLN A 95 8.29 -12.50 -25.93
N ASP A 96 7.91 -13.08 -24.79
CA ASP A 96 8.83 -13.85 -23.95
C ASP A 96 8.69 -15.37 -24.17
N GLN A 97 9.78 -16.01 -24.58
CA GLN A 97 9.95 -17.45 -24.35
C GLN A 97 9.86 -17.65 -22.84
N ARG A 98 8.81 -18.35 -22.37
CA ARG A 98 8.63 -18.70 -20.95
C ARG A 98 9.90 -19.34 -20.43
N ALA A 99 10.78 -18.56 -19.82
CA ALA A 99 11.86 -19.12 -19.03
C ALA A 99 11.16 -19.85 -17.88
N ASP A 100 11.46 -21.14 -17.71
CA ASP A 100 11.06 -21.86 -16.51
C ASP A 100 11.80 -21.23 -15.32
N ILE A 101 11.20 -20.18 -14.75
CA ILE A 101 11.69 -19.51 -13.56
C ILE A 101 11.54 -20.51 -12.42
N SER A 102 12.63 -21.18 -12.08
CA SER A 102 12.68 -22.09 -10.96
C SER A 102 12.90 -21.29 -9.67
N GLY A 103 11.86 -21.25 -8.82
CA GLY A 103 11.90 -20.67 -7.48
C GLY A 103 11.58 -19.17 -7.38
N PRO A 104 11.79 -18.57 -6.19
CA PRO A 104 11.46 -17.18 -5.91
C PRO A 104 12.24 -16.17 -6.76
N HIS A 105 11.56 -15.45 -7.64
CA HIS A 105 12.15 -14.36 -8.42
C HIS A 105 11.93 -13.01 -7.72
N LEU A 106 13.02 -12.33 -7.36
CA LEU A 106 12.96 -11.00 -6.75
C LEU A 106 12.53 -9.95 -7.79
N LEU A 107 11.42 -9.27 -7.56
CA LEU A 107 10.95 -8.22 -8.47
C LEU A 107 11.86 -6.98 -8.41
N PRO A 108 12.00 -6.23 -9.53
CA PRO A 108 12.91 -5.08 -9.62
C PRO A 108 12.39 -3.81 -8.91
N VAL A 109 11.23 -3.88 -8.25
CA VAL A 109 10.57 -2.75 -7.57
C VAL A 109 10.48 -2.98 -6.06
N ARG A 110 10.36 -1.89 -5.31
CA ARG A 110 10.08 -1.87 -3.87
C ARG A 110 8.93 -0.91 -3.61
N ALA A 111 7.83 -1.40 -3.05
CA ALA A 111 6.68 -0.56 -2.78
C ALA A 111 6.97 0.36 -1.58
N LEU A 112 6.77 1.67 -1.75
CA LEU A 112 6.85 2.63 -0.65
C LEU A 112 5.53 2.76 0.12
N ASN A 113 4.40 2.52 -0.54
CA ASN A 113 3.08 2.76 0.02
C ASN A 113 2.25 1.47 0.10
N GLU A 114 2.05 0.77 -1.04
CA GLU A 114 1.13 -0.35 -1.06
C GLU A 114 1.42 -1.37 -2.16
N VAL A 115 0.98 -2.61 -1.90
CA VAL A 115 0.87 -3.67 -2.89
C VAL A 115 -0.57 -4.15 -2.88
N PHE A 116 -1.25 -4.01 -4.01
CA PHE A 116 -2.61 -4.46 -4.20
C PHE A 116 -2.63 -5.72 -5.07
N ILE A 117 -3.41 -6.73 -4.68
CA ILE A 117 -3.60 -7.95 -5.46
C ILE A 117 -5.10 -8.15 -5.67
N GLY A 118 -5.51 -8.26 -6.92
CA GLY A 118 -6.90 -8.47 -7.30
C GLY A 118 -7.12 -8.29 -8.79
N GLU A 119 -8.39 -8.33 -9.20
CA GLU A 119 -8.81 -8.14 -10.60
C GLU A 119 -8.92 -6.64 -10.97
N SER A 120 -8.63 -5.72 -10.03
CA SER A 120 -8.65 -4.28 -10.26
C SER A 120 -7.25 -3.66 -10.21
N LEU A 121 -7.10 -2.46 -10.78
CA LEU A 121 -5.78 -1.84 -11.00
C LEU A 121 -5.26 -0.98 -9.86
N SER A 122 -6.05 -0.69 -8.83
CA SER A 122 -5.53 0.01 -7.66
C SER A 122 -6.49 -0.05 -6.50
N SER A 123 -5.95 0.13 -5.31
CA SER A 123 -6.74 0.29 -4.11
C SER A 123 -5.96 1.21 -3.19
N ARG A 124 -6.56 2.33 -2.77
CA ARG A 124 -5.95 3.25 -1.80
C ARG A 124 -6.15 2.64 -0.41
N SER A 125 -5.15 1.92 0.07
CA SER A 125 -5.27 0.99 1.20
C SER A 125 -5.93 1.61 2.43
N TYR A 126 -5.55 2.83 2.81
CA TYR A 126 -6.17 3.55 3.94
C TYR A 126 -7.67 3.82 3.72
N ASN A 127 -8.04 4.33 2.55
CA ASN A 127 -9.42 4.69 2.24
C ASN A 127 -10.37 3.50 2.20
N ILE A 128 -9.86 2.30 1.88
CA ILE A 128 -10.66 1.07 1.86
C ILE A 128 -10.84 0.49 3.26
N ASN A 129 -9.90 0.76 4.18
CA ASN A 129 -9.92 0.21 5.54
C ASN A 129 -10.57 1.14 6.58
N LYS A 130 -10.66 2.45 6.30
CA LYS A 130 -11.33 3.39 7.20
C LYS A 130 -12.83 3.08 7.35
N VAL A 131 -13.39 3.41 8.51
CA VAL A 131 -14.83 3.33 8.77
C VAL A 131 -15.45 4.72 8.80
N ALA A 132 -16.71 4.79 8.37
CA ALA A 132 -17.52 6.00 8.46
C ALA A 132 -18.34 5.99 9.75
N ASN A 133 -18.68 7.20 10.25
CA ASN A 133 -19.52 7.38 11.44
C ASN A 133 -20.81 6.55 11.38
N GLN A 134 -21.45 6.47 10.20
CA GLN A 134 -22.68 5.69 10.00
C GLN A 134 -22.48 4.21 10.32
N ALA A 135 -21.39 3.60 9.84
CA ALA A 135 -21.11 2.18 10.09
C ALA A 135 -20.88 1.90 11.58
N VAL A 136 -20.17 2.80 12.28
CA VAL A 136 -19.97 2.71 13.72
C VAL A 136 -21.28 2.85 14.48
N GLU A 137 -22.11 3.83 14.11
CA GLU A 137 -23.43 4.03 14.70
C GLU A 137 -24.33 2.80 14.55
N ASP A 138 -24.37 2.20 13.37
CA ASP A 138 -25.19 1.02 13.08
C ASP A 138 -24.76 -0.18 13.92
N ILE A 139 -23.45 -0.44 14.04
CA ILE A 139 -22.90 -1.51 14.89
C ILE A 139 -23.26 -1.26 16.36
N LEU A 140 -23.08 -0.05 16.87
CA LEU A 140 -23.37 0.27 18.27
C LEU A 140 -24.88 0.17 18.59
N LYS A 141 -25.75 0.54 17.64
CA LYS A 141 -27.21 0.33 17.76
C LYS A 141 -27.60 -1.15 17.80
N ILE A 142 -26.88 -2.02 17.10
CA ILE A 142 -27.08 -3.48 17.18
C ILE A 142 -26.61 -4.01 18.53
N ALA A 143 -25.41 -3.62 18.98
CA ALA A 143 -24.85 -4.04 20.27
C ALA A 143 -25.79 -3.67 21.44
N LYS A 144 -26.37 -2.47 21.41
CA LYS A 144 -27.36 -2.00 22.41
C LYS A 144 -28.65 -2.83 22.46
N ARG A 145 -29.00 -3.54 21.38
CA ARG A 145 -30.19 -4.44 21.35
C ARG A 145 -29.91 -5.82 21.94
N HIS A 146 -28.67 -6.29 21.87
CA HIS A 146 -28.29 -7.63 22.31
C HIS A 146 -27.75 -7.67 23.73
N GLU A 147 -27.09 -6.60 24.17
CA GLU A 147 -26.56 -6.43 25.52
C GLU A 147 -27.32 -5.31 26.24
N ASN A 148 -27.41 -5.38 27.57
CA ASN A 148 -27.92 -4.27 28.41
C ASN A 148 -26.89 -3.11 28.49
N LEU A 149 -26.34 -2.70 27.34
CA LEU A 149 -25.42 -1.57 27.23
C LEU A 149 -26.19 -0.27 27.42
N ASN A 150 -26.14 0.27 28.64
CA ASN A 150 -26.72 1.55 28.98
C ASN A 150 -25.79 2.71 28.58
N LEU A 151 -25.37 2.73 27.30
CA LEU A 151 -24.53 3.77 26.72
C LEU A 151 -25.39 4.81 25.97
N PRO A 152 -25.22 6.11 26.25
CA PRO A 152 -25.78 7.17 25.41
C PRO A 152 -25.00 7.19 24.09
N LEU A 153 -25.69 6.91 22.97
CA LEU A 153 -25.12 6.99 21.62
C LEU A 153 -25.07 8.46 21.17
N SER A 154 -24.21 9.25 21.80
CA SER A 154 -23.99 10.65 21.40
C SER A 154 -23.17 10.71 20.11
N ARG A 155 -23.34 11.80 19.34
CA ARG A 155 -22.52 12.07 18.14
C ARG A 155 -21.03 12.12 18.48
N GLU A 156 -20.68 12.65 19.65
CA GLU A 156 -19.31 12.75 20.15
C GLU A 156 -18.68 11.36 20.33
N LEU A 157 -19.41 10.41 20.93
CA LEU A 157 -18.92 9.04 21.10
C LEU A 157 -18.67 8.37 19.75
N ILE A 158 -19.62 8.49 18.81
CA ILE A 158 -19.51 7.91 17.47
C ILE A 158 -18.29 8.49 16.75
N GLN A 159 -18.12 9.81 16.78
CA GLN A 159 -16.97 10.48 16.17
C GLN A 159 -15.65 10.03 16.81
N LYS A 160 -15.60 9.95 18.14
CA LYS A 160 -14.40 9.52 18.86
C LYS A 160 -14.02 8.09 18.50
N VAL A 161 -14.97 7.14 18.57
CA VAL A 161 -14.71 5.73 18.21
C VAL A 161 -14.28 5.60 16.75
N THR A 162 -14.89 6.39 15.84
CA THR A 162 -14.52 6.40 14.43
C THR A 162 -13.10 6.92 14.22
N ASN A 163 -12.72 8.00 14.90
CA ASN A 163 -11.37 8.56 14.85
C ASN A 163 -10.36 7.57 15.44
N ASP A 164 -10.59 7.07 16.65
CA ASP A 164 -9.72 6.10 17.33
C ASP A 164 -9.49 4.85 16.44
N TYR A 165 -10.54 4.35 15.77
CA TYR A 165 -10.40 3.24 14.83
C TYR A 165 -9.55 3.62 13.61
N ASN A 166 -9.82 4.76 12.96
CA ASN A 166 -9.11 5.16 11.76
C ASN A 166 -7.64 5.51 12.04
N GLU A 167 -7.36 6.11 13.20
CA GLU A 167 -6.00 6.38 13.69
C GLU A 167 -5.24 5.09 13.98
N SER A 168 -5.93 4.02 14.44
CA SER A 168 -5.30 2.71 14.65
C SER A 168 -4.79 2.03 13.37
N LEU A 169 -5.22 2.51 12.19
CA LEU A 169 -4.70 2.05 10.89
C LEU A 169 -3.35 2.68 10.54
N LEU A 170 -3.02 3.80 11.18
CA LEU A 170 -1.76 4.51 10.99
C LEU A 170 -0.67 3.89 11.88
N TYR A 171 0.55 3.85 11.35
CA TYR A 171 1.72 3.32 12.06
C TYR A 171 2.96 4.04 11.57
N SER A 172 4.04 4.00 12.36
CA SER A 172 5.25 4.70 11.99
C SER A 172 5.86 4.06 10.74
N PRO A 173 6.30 4.87 9.75
CA PRO A 173 6.94 4.35 8.55
C PRO A 173 8.31 3.71 8.85
N GLU A 174 8.85 3.88 10.07
CA GLU A 174 10.12 3.29 10.49
C GLU A 174 9.96 1.88 11.07
N GLU A 175 8.74 1.48 11.42
CA GLU A 175 8.46 0.16 11.99
C GLU A 175 8.62 -0.94 10.93
N PRO A 176 9.36 -2.03 11.20
CA PRO A 176 9.63 -3.11 10.24
C PRO A 176 8.43 -4.06 10.06
N LYS A 177 7.24 -3.50 9.82
CA LYS A 177 5.98 -4.19 9.62
C LYS A 177 5.19 -3.54 8.48
N MET A 178 4.33 -4.32 7.86
CA MET A 178 3.31 -3.83 6.94
C MET A 178 1.93 -4.13 7.50
N PHE A 179 0.98 -3.25 7.20
CA PHE A 179 -0.44 -3.51 7.36
C PHE A 179 -0.94 -4.36 6.18
N PHE A 180 -1.63 -5.46 6.45
CA PHE A 180 -2.34 -6.24 5.44
C PHE A 180 -3.84 -6.19 5.70
N SER A 181 -4.62 -6.25 4.62
CA SER A 181 -6.07 -6.35 4.67
C SER A 181 -6.58 -7.26 3.54
N ILE A 182 -7.52 -8.13 3.87
CA ILE A 182 -8.20 -9.08 2.99
C ILE A 182 -9.65 -8.60 2.92
N ARG A 183 -10.10 -8.28 1.71
CA ARG A 183 -11.46 -7.81 1.45
C ARG A 183 -12.32 -8.94 0.92
N GLU A 184 -13.60 -8.90 1.27
CA GLU A 184 -14.64 -9.78 0.76
C GLU A 184 -14.26 -11.28 0.80
N PRO A 185 -13.78 -11.80 1.96
CA PRO A 185 -13.39 -13.20 2.05
C PRO A 185 -14.59 -14.11 1.79
N ILE A 186 -14.45 -15.00 0.81
CA ILE A 186 -15.44 -16.06 0.56
C ILE A 186 -15.44 -16.97 1.79
N THR A 187 -16.53 -16.94 2.55
CA THR A 187 -16.72 -17.77 3.73
C THR A 187 -17.73 -18.86 3.41
N ASN A 188 -17.32 -20.12 3.53
CA ASN A 188 -18.19 -21.29 3.34
C ASN A 188 -17.84 -22.38 4.36
N ARG A 189 -18.44 -23.58 4.24
CA ARG A 189 -18.20 -24.68 5.19
C ARG A 189 -16.74 -25.18 5.21
N VAL A 190 -15.96 -24.89 4.18
CA VAL A 190 -14.57 -25.36 3.98
C VAL A 190 -13.56 -24.22 4.17
N LEU A 191 -13.94 -22.99 3.85
CA LEU A 191 -13.12 -21.78 3.95
C LEU A 191 -13.68 -20.86 5.03
N SER A 192 -12.93 -20.71 6.12
CA SER A 192 -13.20 -19.73 7.17
C SER A 192 -11.98 -18.82 7.35
N SER A 193 -12.18 -17.50 7.27
CA SER A 193 -11.14 -16.52 7.60
C SER A 193 -11.46 -15.85 8.93
N ASN A 194 -10.58 -16.05 9.92
CA ASN A 194 -10.73 -15.44 11.25
C ASN A 194 -10.04 -14.07 11.35
N ARG A 195 -9.20 -13.70 10.38
CA ARG A 195 -8.43 -12.45 10.43
C ARG A 195 -8.38 -11.80 9.05
N GLN A 196 -9.17 -10.74 8.91
CA GLN A 196 -9.23 -9.96 7.68
C GLN A 196 -8.15 -8.87 7.62
N ARG A 197 -7.53 -8.50 8.74
CA ARG A 197 -6.49 -7.45 8.76
C ARG A 197 -5.51 -7.63 9.90
N GLY A 198 -4.36 -6.98 9.78
CA GLY A 198 -3.38 -6.93 10.84
C GLY A 198 -2.03 -6.41 10.37
N PHE A 199 -1.04 -6.53 11.26
CA PHE A 199 0.34 -6.22 10.95
C PHE A 199 1.14 -7.51 10.83
N SER A 200 2.07 -7.54 9.87
CA SER A 200 3.04 -8.62 9.71
C SER A 200 4.30 -8.08 9.04
N SER A 201 5.45 -8.72 9.22
CA SER A 201 6.65 -8.46 8.41
C SER A 201 6.71 -9.33 7.15
N LYS A 202 5.85 -10.35 7.05
CA LYS A 202 5.77 -11.28 5.91
C LYS A 202 4.33 -11.72 5.64
N VAL A 203 3.92 -11.67 4.38
CA VAL A 203 2.65 -12.20 3.87
C VAL A 203 2.97 -13.03 2.63
N CYS A 204 2.36 -14.20 2.53
CA CYS A 204 2.45 -15.04 1.34
C CYS A 204 1.05 -15.22 0.76
N VAL A 205 0.90 -14.93 -0.53
CA VAL A 205 -0.38 -15.05 -1.24
C VAL A 205 -0.18 -16.03 -2.38
N ARG A 206 -1.09 -17.01 -2.50
CA ARG A 206 -1.18 -17.88 -3.67
C ARG A 206 -2.44 -17.53 -4.44
N SER A 207 -2.29 -17.19 -5.71
CA SER A 207 -3.42 -16.86 -6.56
C SER A 207 -4.21 -18.11 -6.93
N ARG A 208 -5.53 -17.95 -6.94
CA ARG A 208 -6.53 -18.85 -7.53
C ARG A 208 -7.36 -18.15 -8.61
N CYS A 209 -6.98 -16.93 -8.97
CA CYS A 209 -7.70 -16.06 -9.90
C CYS A 209 -7.23 -16.31 -11.33
N TRP A 210 -8.11 -16.11 -12.30
CA TRP A 210 -7.81 -16.37 -13.70
C TRP A 210 -7.20 -15.15 -14.41
N ASP A 211 -7.60 -13.95 -13.99
CA ASP A 211 -7.12 -12.67 -14.53
C ASP A 211 -6.84 -11.66 -13.40
N ALA A 212 -6.04 -12.07 -12.42
CA ALA A 212 -5.61 -11.18 -11.35
C ALA A 212 -4.26 -10.53 -11.67
N CYS A 213 -4.07 -9.35 -11.12
CA CYS A 213 -2.82 -8.62 -11.18
C CYS A 213 -2.33 -8.26 -9.78
N MET A 214 -1.02 -8.07 -9.67
CA MET A 214 -0.37 -7.48 -8.51
C MET A 214 0.12 -6.09 -8.90
N VAL A 215 -0.40 -5.05 -8.25
CA VAL A 215 -0.06 -3.65 -8.49
C VAL A 215 0.75 -3.08 -7.34
N VAL A 216 1.86 -2.43 -7.67
CA VAL A 216 2.82 -1.84 -6.74
C VAL A 216 2.72 -0.32 -6.83
N ASP A 217 2.41 0.34 -5.70
CA ASP A 217 2.28 1.79 -5.56
C ASP A 217 1.33 2.46 -6.58
N GLY A 218 0.43 1.69 -7.19
CA GLY A 218 -0.45 2.15 -8.27
C GLY A 218 0.27 2.45 -9.60
N GLY A 219 1.58 2.21 -9.69
CA GLY A 219 2.42 2.59 -10.82
C GLY A 219 2.96 1.45 -11.66
N THR A 220 3.10 0.26 -11.07
CA THR A 220 3.67 -0.89 -11.76
C THR A 220 2.81 -2.12 -11.50
N SER A 221 2.55 -2.92 -12.54
CA SER A 221 1.71 -4.11 -12.45
C SER A 221 2.43 -5.36 -12.95
N PHE A 222 2.12 -6.50 -12.33
CA PHE A 222 2.57 -7.83 -12.70
C PHE A 222 1.37 -8.76 -12.84
N GLU A 223 1.47 -9.72 -13.76
CA GLU A 223 0.49 -10.79 -13.87
C GLU A 223 0.50 -11.66 -12.60
N PHE A 224 -0.68 -12.00 -12.06
CA PHE A 224 -0.81 -12.76 -10.82
C PHE A 224 -1.93 -13.81 -10.86
N ASN A 225 -1.90 -14.65 -11.90
CA ASN A 225 -2.92 -15.67 -12.19
C ASN A 225 -2.72 -16.98 -11.42
N ASP A 226 -3.67 -17.91 -11.55
CA ASP A 226 -3.73 -19.16 -10.79
C ASP A 226 -2.38 -19.90 -10.80
N GLY A 227 -1.96 -20.32 -9.61
CA GLY A 227 -0.67 -20.97 -9.40
C GLY A 227 0.49 -20.01 -9.10
N ALA A 228 0.36 -18.71 -9.39
CA ALA A 228 1.32 -17.70 -8.96
C ALA A 228 1.34 -17.54 -7.43
N ILE A 229 2.52 -17.29 -6.88
CA ILE A 229 2.75 -17.08 -5.45
C ILE A 229 3.57 -15.80 -5.28
N ALA A 230 3.05 -14.88 -4.46
CA ALA A 230 3.74 -13.66 -4.06
C ALA A 230 4.20 -13.80 -2.60
N SER A 231 5.52 -13.74 -2.39
CA SER A 231 6.10 -13.55 -1.06
C SER A 231 6.38 -12.06 -0.86
N ILE A 232 5.60 -11.45 0.03
CA ILE A 232 5.60 -10.03 0.36
C ILE A 232 6.28 -9.87 1.71
N LEU A 233 7.34 -9.07 1.81
CA LEU A 233 8.08 -8.93 3.06
C LEU A 233 8.70 -7.56 3.26
N ILE A 234 8.89 -7.20 4.52
CA ILE A 234 9.69 -6.05 4.91
C ILE A 234 11.13 -6.49 5.09
N ASN A 235 12.05 -5.78 4.43
CA ASN A 235 13.48 -5.90 4.67
C ASN A 235 14.06 -4.50 4.91
N THR A 236 14.71 -4.32 6.07
CA THR A 236 15.28 -3.04 6.50
C THR A 236 16.39 -2.52 5.57
N GLU A 237 17.02 -3.40 4.80
CA GLU A 237 18.00 -3.03 3.77
C GLU A 237 17.36 -2.33 2.57
N ASP A 238 16.05 -2.52 2.34
CA ASP A 238 15.32 -1.78 1.33
C ASP A 238 14.81 -0.44 1.85
N ALA A 239 14.97 -0.08 3.12
CA ALA A 239 14.39 1.15 3.65
C ALA A 239 14.87 2.40 2.85
N LEU A 240 13.92 3.29 2.55
CA LEU A 240 14.18 4.54 1.85
C LEU A 240 14.52 5.64 2.85
N ARG A 241 15.65 6.30 2.66
CA ARG A 241 16.03 7.44 3.50
C ARG A 241 15.31 8.70 3.05
N THR A 242 14.50 9.28 3.92
CA THR A 242 13.83 10.57 3.70
C THR A 242 14.22 11.57 4.80
N VAL A 243 13.87 12.84 4.59
CA VAL A 243 14.06 13.90 5.60
C VAL A 243 12.74 14.21 6.29
N VAL A 244 12.82 14.58 7.55
CA VAL A 244 11.72 15.19 8.31
C VAL A 244 12.20 16.52 8.83
N LEU A 245 11.48 17.58 8.46
CA LEU A 245 11.62 18.90 9.04
C LEU A 245 10.68 18.97 10.24
N GLU A 246 11.23 19.26 11.41
CA GLU A 246 10.46 19.57 12.61
C GLU A 246 10.00 21.03 12.55
N ASP A 247 8.87 21.32 13.17
CA ASP A 247 8.33 22.68 13.28
C ASP A 247 9.29 23.60 14.04
#